data_AF-A0AAN8XPB7-F1
#
_entry.id   AF-A0AAN8XPB7-F1
#
_cell.length_a   1.000
_cell.length_b   1.000
_cell.length_c   1.000
_cell.angle_alpha   90.00
_cell.angle_beta   90.00
_cell.angle_gamma   90.00
#
_symmetry.space_group_name_H-M   'P 1'
#
loop_
_entity.id
_entity.type
_entity.pdbx_description
1 polymer ?
#
loop_
_entity_poly.entity_id
_entity_poly.type
_entity_poly.pdbx_seq_one_letter_code
_entity_poly.pdbx_strand_id
1 'polypeptide(L)'
;GHNGKEQEVTEGIYGEVFNEERRVQMALSCRSVTVIHLLAECRSRLPLCATSSLLRTHDVPQLLTSLLHLTPWKTTHEGQEYYFQEGRWIAKNDMTHDMGPVSRFECQIWVSLYSLLMDRESLSMYEITSSRRSSLLKLQGLLNETLLSQLPILEPFARWLASLSLYVPQQERPPPLVMTVRQLGDDNVAGTWQGKWEELSNLLAPASLTPSAESLRTLASNLSSAWNLDALETLLPEDPICALCGILAGRRCSRCKNQWYCRRYKT
;
A
#
# COMPACT_ATOMS: atom_id res chain seq x y z
N GLY A 1 -52.25 9.38 -17.01
CA GLY A 1 -51.49 9.97 -15.89
C GLY A 1 -50.84 8.97 -14.93
N HIS A 2 -50.85 7.65 -15.20
CA HIS A 2 -50.15 6.66 -14.35
C HIS A 2 -48.67 6.46 -14.78
N ASN A 3 -48.37 6.40 -16.09
CA ASN A 3 -46.99 6.24 -16.59
C ASN A 3 -46.02 7.37 -16.20
N GLY A 4 -46.49 8.62 -16.08
CA GLY A 4 -45.62 9.75 -15.72
C GLY A 4 -45.13 9.72 -14.27
N LYS A 5 -45.95 9.18 -13.36
CA LYS A 5 -45.58 9.03 -11.94
C LYS A 5 -44.63 7.86 -11.73
N GLU A 6 -44.79 6.77 -12.47
CA GLU A 6 -43.84 5.64 -12.40
C GLU A 6 -42.47 6.02 -12.97
N GLN A 7 -42.42 6.83 -14.05
CA GLN A 7 -41.15 7.32 -14.59
C GLN A 7 -40.41 8.28 -13.64
N GLU A 8 -41.09 9.26 -13.04
CA GLU A 8 -40.49 10.14 -12.02
C GLU A 8 -39.99 9.37 -10.78
N VAL A 9 -40.75 8.36 -10.33
CA VAL A 9 -40.34 7.52 -9.20
C VAL A 9 -39.12 6.67 -9.56
N THR A 10 -39.05 6.12 -10.78
CA THR A 10 -37.85 5.38 -11.21
C THR A 10 -36.63 6.28 -11.34
N GLU A 11 -36.74 7.48 -11.91
CA GLU A 11 -35.63 8.45 -11.98
C GLU A 11 -35.16 8.89 -10.58
N GLY A 12 -36.09 9.09 -9.64
CA GLY A 12 -35.77 9.35 -8.24
C GLY A 12 -34.99 8.20 -7.58
N ILE A 13 -35.45 6.96 -7.76
CA ILE A 13 -34.79 5.75 -7.22
C ILE A 13 -33.37 5.59 -7.79
N TYR A 14 -33.18 5.77 -9.11
CA TYR A 14 -31.85 5.69 -9.72
C TYR A 14 -30.91 6.79 -9.19
N GLY A 15 -31.42 8.00 -8.96
CA GLY A 15 -30.65 9.09 -8.35
C GLY A 15 -30.24 8.81 -6.90
N GLU A 16 -31.14 8.23 -6.11
CA GLU A 16 -30.85 7.80 -4.73
C GLU A 16 -29.79 6.70 -4.68
N VAL A 17 -29.91 5.67 -5.53
CA VAL A 17 -28.93 4.59 -5.63
C VAL A 17 -27.55 5.13 -6.03
N PHE A 18 -27.49 6.06 -6.99
CA PHE A 18 -26.24 6.68 -7.42
C PHE A 18 -25.58 7.50 -6.31
N ASN A 19 -26.36 8.25 -5.53
CA ASN A 19 -25.83 9.01 -4.40
C ASN A 19 -25.29 8.09 -3.30
N GLU A 20 -25.97 6.98 -3.03
CA GLU A 20 -25.52 5.96 -2.08
C GLU A 20 -24.24 5.26 -2.55
N GLU A 21 -24.13 4.91 -3.84
CA GLU A 21 -22.91 4.36 -4.42
C GLU A 21 -21.71 5.30 -4.23
N ARG A 22 -21.89 6.59 -4.53
CA ARG A 22 -20.85 7.61 -4.32
C ARG A 22 -20.47 7.74 -2.84
N ARG A 23 -21.45 7.69 -1.93
CA ARG A 23 -21.19 7.73 -0.48
C ARG A 23 -20.37 6.53 -0.02
N VAL A 24 -20.71 5.33 -0.48
CA VAL A 24 -19.99 4.09 -0.16
C VAL A 24 -18.58 4.12 -0.75
N GLN A 25 -18.42 4.55 -2.00
CA GLN A 25 -17.12 4.69 -2.64
C GLN A 25 -16.22 5.68 -1.89
N MET A 26 -16.77 6.80 -1.44
CA MET A 26 -16.06 7.78 -0.63
C MET A 26 -15.63 7.18 0.73
N ALA A 27 -16.54 6.49 1.41
CA ALA A 27 -16.23 5.81 2.68
C ALA A 27 -15.14 4.75 2.52
N LEU A 28 -15.19 3.96 1.45
CA LEU A 28 -14.17 2.96 1.14
C LEU A 28 -12.81 3.60 0.87
N SER A 29 -12.81 4.71 0.12
CA SER A 29 -11.60 5.49 -0.17
C SER A 29 -10.99 6.03 1.12
N CYS A 30 -11.79 6.61 2.02
CA CYS A 30 -11.29 7.05 3.32
C CYS A 30 -10.67 5.90 4.13
N ARG A 31 -11.32 4.74 4.17
CA ARG A 31 -10.80 3.55 4.86
C ARG A 31 -9.49 3.05 4.25
N SER A 32 -9.34 3.09 2.92
CA SER A 32 -8.06 2.73 2.29
C SER A 32 -6.91 3.63 2.72
N VAL A 33 -7.15 4.94 2.88
CA VAL A 33 -6.15 5.88 3.41
C VAL A 33 -5.83 5.55 4.87
N THR A 34 -6.83 5.16 5.66
CA THR A 34 -6.59 4.65 7.02
C THR A 34 -5.72 3.40 7.04
N VAL A 35 -5.91 2.46 6.10
CA VAL A 35 -5.02 1.29 5.96
C VAL A 35 -3.60 1.73 5.60
N ILE A 36 -3.44 2.65 4.65
CA ILE A 36 -2.13 3.20 4.28
C ILE A 36 -1.45 3.84 5.49
N HIS A 37 -2.18 4.61 6.29
CA HIS A 37 -1.70 5.21 7.52
C HIS A 37 -1.17 4.15 8.50
N LEU A 38 -1.96 3.09 8.76
CA LEU A 38 -1.56 2.00 9.65
C LEU A 38 -0.32 1.26 9.13
N LEU A 39 -0.20 1.05 7.82
CA LEU A 39 0.99 0.46 7.21
C LEU A 39 2.22 1.36 7.38
N ALA A 40 2.06 2.69 7.23
CA ALA A 40 3.13 3.65 7.42
C ALA A 40 3.58 3.73 8.90
N GLU A 41 2.65 3.62 9.84
CA GLU A 41 2.93 3.64 11.28
C GLU A 41 3.55 2.32 11.76
N CYS A 42 3.04 1.18 11.29
CA CYS A 42 3.54 -0.15 11.64
C CYS A 42 4.80 -0.57 10.86
N ARG A 43 5.44 0.33 10.10
CA ARG A 43 6.56 0.00 9.20
C ARG A 43 7.71 -0.76 9.88
N SER A 44 8.00 -0.46 11.15
CA SER A 44 9.08 -1.10 11.92
C SER A 44 8.82 -2.58 12.20
N ARG A 45 7.56 -3.01 12.11
CA ARG A 45 7.12 -4.40 12.29
C ARG A 45 6.84 -5.10 10.96
N LEU A 46 6.91 -4.35 9.85
CA LEU A 46 6.65 -4.88 8.51
C LEU A 46 7.96 -5.29 7.83
N PRO A 47 7.92 -6.29 6.93
CA PRO A 47 9.06 -6.60 6.09
C PRO A 47 9.50 -5.40 5.25
N LEU A 48 10.81 -5.28 5.00
CA LEU A 48 11.43 -4.20 4.22
C LEU A 48 10.80 -4.03 2.82
N CYS A 49 10.30 -5.12 2.23
CA CYS A 49 9.60 -5.09 0.95
C CYS A 49 8.27 -4.30 0.99
N ALA A 50 7.59 -4.25 2.13
CA ALA A 50 6.36 -3.46 2.29
C ALA A 50 6.67 -1.97 2.22
N THR A 51 7.69 -1.51 2.97
CA THR A 51 8.16 -0.11 2.93
C THR A 51 8.66 0.28 1.54
N SER A 52 9.43 -0.58 0.89
CA SER A 52 9.86 -0.36 -0.50
C SER A 52 8.67 -0.27 -1.47
N SER A 53 7.63 -1.08 -1.28
CA SER A 53 6.45 -1.05 -2.15
C SER A 53 5.64 0.23 -1.96
N LEU A 54 5.46 0.69 -0.71
CA LEU A 54 4.79 1.96 -0.41
C LEU A 54 5.52 3.15 -1.03
N LEU A 55 6.86 3.17 -0.96
CA LEU A 55 7.65 4.33 -1.38
C LEU A 55 8.03 4.31 -2.87
N ARG A 56 8.46 3.16 -3.41
CA ARG A 56 8.99 3.06 -4.78
C ARG A 56 7.95 2.59 -5.80
N THR A 57 7.19 1.55 -5.47
CA THR A 57 6.24 0.93 -6.41
C THR A 57 4.97 1.76 -6.56
N HIS A 58 4.38 2.17 -5.43
CA HIS A 58 3.10 2.87 -5.40
C HIS A 58 3.21 4.38 -5.19
N ASP A 59 4.42 4.88 -4.90
CA ASP A 59 4.70 6.30 -4.66
C ASP A 59 3.65 6.97 -3.74
N VAL A 60 3.40 6.32 -2.61
CA VAL A 60 2.38 6.74 -1.64
C VAL A 60 2.57 8.18 -1.18
N PRO A 61 3.80 8.70 -0.94
CA PRO A 61 3.98 10.11 -0.62
C PRO A 61 3.42 11.06 -1.68
N GLN A 62 3.58 10.77 -2.97
CA GLN A 62 2.97 11.57 -4.04
C GLN A 62 1.44 11.42 -4.06
N LEU A 63 0.92 10.21 -3.89
CA LEU A 63 -0.52 9.97 -3.84
C LEU A 63 -1.20 10.78 -2.71
N LEU A 64 -0.64 10.72 -1.51
CA LEU A 64 -1.13 11.47 -0.35
C LEU A 64 -1.00 12.98 -0.55
N THR A 65 0.09 13.42 -1.19
CA THR A 65 0.26 14.81 -1.60
C THR A 65 -0.86 15.26 -2.53
N SER A 66 -1.16 14.48 -3.58
CA SER A 66 -2.26 14.80 -4.50
C SER A 66 -3.63 14.83 -3.81
N LEU A 67 -3.88 13.92 -2.86
CA LEU A 67 -5.12 13.92 -2.09
C LEU A 67 -5.29 15.19 -1.24
N LEU A 68 -4.22 15.70 -0.63
CA LEU A 68 -4.24 16.97 0.11
C LEU A 68 -4.52 18.19 -0.79
N HIS A 69 -4.18 18.13 -2.07
CA HIS A 69 -4.50 19.21 -3.01
C HIS A 69 -5.95 19.14 -3.51
N LEU A 70 -6.44 17.93 -3.82
CA LEU A 70 -7.79 17.73 -4.31
C LEU A 70 -8.84 17.91 -3.19
N THR A 71 -8.48 17.59 -1.94
CA THR A 71 -9.37 17.63 -0.77
C THR A 71 -10.77 17.04 -1.03
N PRO A 72 -10.88 15.79 -1.55
CA PRO A 72 -12.18 15.23 -1.93
C PRO A 72 -13.17 15.09 -0.76
N TRP A 73 -12.70 15.17 0.48
CA TRP A 73 -13.51 15.15 1.70
C TRP A 73 -14.08 16.52 2.08
N LYS A 74 -13.82 17.57 1.30
CA LYS A 74 -14.41 18.90 1.45
C LYS A 74 -15.29 19.17 0.23
N THR A 75 -16.51 19.63 0.44
CA THR A 75 -17.38 20.10 -0.64
C THR A 75 -18.10 21.37 -0.19
N THR A 76 -18.36 22.27 -1.12
CA THR A 76 -19.10 23.51 -0.85
C THR A 76 -20.43 23.42 -1.57
N HIS A 77 -21.53 23.53 -0.84
CA HIS A 77 -22.88 23.56 -1.39
C HIS A 77 -23.60 24.78 -0.82
N GLU A 78 -24.20 25.60 -1.68
CA GLU A 78 -24.94 26.82 -1.28
C GLU A 78 -24.15 27.79 -0.37
N GLY A 79 -22.82 27.86 -0.57
CA GLY A 79 -21.94 28.71 0.24
C GLY A 79 -21.58 28.14 1.61
N GLN A 80 -22.10 26.96 1.97
CA GLN A 80 -21.78 26.23 3.17
C GLN A 80 -20.73 25.13 2.87
N GLU A 81 -19.68 25.06 3.70
CA GLU A 81 -18.69 23.98 3.63
C GLU A 81 -19.20 22.73 4.35
N TYR A 82 -19.02 21.57 3.71
CA TYR A 82 -19.31 20.25 4.23
C TYR A 82 -18.05 19.40 4.25
N TYR A 83 -17.90 18.61 5.31
CA TYR A 83 -16.78 17.70 5.51
C TYR A 83 -17.29 16.27 5.58
N PHE A 84 -16.62 15.35 4.90
CA PHE A 84 -16.97 13.94 4.96
C PHE A 84 -16.32 13.28 6.19
N GLN A 85 -17.15 12.74 7.09
CA GLN A 85 -16.71 12.06 8.30
C GLN A 85 -17.64 10.89 8.63
N GLU A 86 -17.05 9.75 9.03
CA GLU A 86 -17.79 8.55 9.49
C GLU A 86 -18.89 8.08 8.53
N GLY A 87 -18.68 8.26 7.23
CA GLY A 87 -19.63 7.84 6.19
C GLY A 87 -20.74 8.86 5.88
N ARG A 88 -20.67 10.08 6.42
CA ARG A 88 -21.66 11.14 6.21
C ARG A 88 -21.00 12.48 5.91
N TRP A 89 -21.72 13.35 5.21
CA TRP A 89 -21.33 14.75 5.03
C TRP A 89 -21.90 15.58 6.18
N ILE A 90 -21.04 16.32 6.86
CA ILE A 90 -21.39 17.15 8.03
C ILE A 90 -21.10 18.61 7.66
N ALA A 91 -22.07 19.50 7.87
CA ALA A 91 -21.85 20.92 7.65
C ALA A 91 -20.85 21.45 8.69
N LYS A 92 -19.96 22.36 8.29
CA LYS A 92 -18.97 22.98 9.19
C LYS A 92 -19.61 23.59 10.45
N ASN A 93 -20.81 24.12 10.32
CA ASN A 93 -21.55 24.77 11.43
C ASN A 93 -22.08 23.76 12.46
N ASP A 94 -22.34 22.51 12.02
CA ASP A 94 -22.81 21.43 12.87
C ASP A 94 -21.65 20.66 13.52
N MET A 95 -20.41 20.95 13.10
CA MET A 95 -19.23 20.38 13.71
C MET A 95 -19.08 20.95 15.12
N THR A 96 -19.13 20.09 16.14
CA THR A 96 -19.00 20.47 17.56
C THR A 96 -17.75 21.32 17.80
N HIS A 97 -17.83 22.35 18.65
CA HIS A 97 -16.72 23.26 18.99
C HIS A 97 -15.38 22.60 19.38
N ASP A 98 -15.38 21.33 19.82
CA ASP A 98 -14.18 20.53 20.14
C ASP A 98 -13.39 20.07 18.90
N MET A 99 -14.01 20.07 17.73
CA MET A 99 -13.40 19.65 16.49
C MET A 99 -12.78 20.87 15.83
N GLY A 100 -11.46 20.86 15.70
CA GLY A 100 -10.70 21.92 15.06
C GLY A 100 -11.17 22.31 13.66
N PRO A 101 -10.65 23.43 13.09
CA PRO A 101 -10.89 23.78 11.69
C PRO A 101 -10.34 22.73 10.70
N VAL A 102 -9.55 21.76 11.16
CA VAL A 102 -8.94 20.71 10.35
C VAL A 102 -9.74 19.41 10.49
N SER A 103 -10.07 18.78 9.37
CA SER A 103 -10.74 17.47 9.36
C SER A 103 -9.83 16.37 9.90
N ARG A 104 -10.38 15.42 10.67
CA ARG A 104 -9.64 14.22 11.14
C ARG A 104 -8.95 13.48 9.99
N PHE A 105 -9.59 13.43 8.84
CA PHE A 105 -9.05 12.76 7.66
C PHE A 105 -7.83 13.49 7.09
N GLU A 106 -7.87 14.81 7.08
CA GLU A 106 -6.74 15.65 6.68
C GLU A 106 -5.56 15.45 7.65
N CYS A 107 -5.83 15.45 8.96
CA CYS A 107 -4.81 15.13 9.97
C CYS A 107 -4.17 13.77 9.71
N GLN A 108 -4.96 12.73 9.44
CA GLN A 108 -4.47 11.40 9.16
C GLN A 108 -3.51 11.36 7.96
N ILE A 109 -3.82 12.08 6.89
CA ILE A 109 -2.94 12.14 5.71
C ILE A 109 -1.62 12.84 6.07
N TRP A 110 -1.68 13.96 6.80
CA TRP A 110 -0.47 14.66 7.23
C TRP A 110 0.43 13.80 8.13
N VAL A 111 -0.14 13.09 9.10
CA VAL A 111 0.63 12.19 9.98
C VAL A 111 1.21 11.01 9.18
N SER A 112 0.48 10.51 8.19
CA SER A 112 0.99 9.46 7.30
C SER A 112 2.20 9.94 6.49
N LEU A 113 2.13 11.15 5.93
CA LEU A 113 3.25 11.77 5.21
C LEU A 113 4.44 11.99 6.13
N TYR A 114 4.20 12.50 7.34
CA TYR A 114 5.22 12.67 8.36
C TYR A 114 5.93 11.34 8.65
N SER A 115 5.17 10.27 8.92
CA SER A 115 5.71 8.95 9.24
C SER A 115 6.55 8.34 8.10
N LEU A 116 6.17 8.60 6.84
CA LEU A 116 6.86 8.06 5.65
C LEU A 116 8.08 8.87 5.21
N LEU A 117 8.17 10.15 5.55
CA LEU A 117 9.21 11.05 5.02
C LEU A 117 10.18 11.57 6.08
N MET A 118 9.78 11.60 7.35
CA MET A 118 10.64 12.09 8.44
C MET A 118 11.52 11.02 9.08
N ASP A 119 11.35 9.77 8.68
CA ASP A 119 12.15 8.65 9.15
C ASP A 119 13.35 8.39 8.22
N ARG A 120 14.56 8.29 8.77
CA ARG A 120 15.79 8.23 7.95
C ARG A 120 15.85 7.00 7.04
N GLU A 121 15.37 5.86 7.52
CA GLU A 121 15.35 4.61 6.74
C GLU A 121 14.40 4.73 5.55
N SER A 122 13.17 5.20 5.80
CA SER A 122 12.19 5.45 4.75
C SER A 122 12.67 6.49 3.73
N LEU A 123 13.24 7.60 4.19
CA LEU A 123 13.73 8.68 3.34
C LEU A 123 14.91 8.22 2.46
N SER A 124 15.76 7.32 2.97
CA SER A 124 16.86 6.74 2.18
C SER A 124 16.37 5.87 1.01
N MET A 125 15.18 5.26 1.13
CA MET A 125 14.56 4.46 0.08
C MET A 125 13.73 5.30 -0.91
N TYR A 126 13.43 6.55 -0.55
CA TYR A 126 12.59 7.44 -1.33
C TYR A 126 13.43 8.49 -2.06
N GLU A 127 13.66 8.24 -3.35
CA GLU A 127 14.40 9.16 -4.22
C GLU A 127 13.57 10.41 -4.55
N ILE A 128 14.07 11.59 -4.17
CA ILE A 128 13.40 12.87 -4.41
C ILE A 128 13.78 13.39 -5.81
N THR A 129 13.01 12.99 -6.81
CA THR A 129 13.12 13.51 -8.18
C THR A 129 12.62 14.97 -8.26
N SER A 130 12.94 15.66 -9.36
CA SER A 130 12.48 17.05 -9.60
C SER A 130 10.95 17.19 -9.62
N SER A 131 10.23 16.20 -10.15
CA SER A 131 8.76 16.15 -10.13
C SER A 131 8.21 15.90 -8.73
N ARG A 132 8.78 14.95 -7.99
CA ARG A 132 8.35 14.64 -6.61
C ARG A 132 8.56 15.83 -5.68
N ARG A 133 9.71 16.49 -5.82
CA ARG A 133 10.06 17.73 -5.14
C ARG A 133 9.00 18.81 -5.38
N SER A 134 8.65 19.08 -6.64
CA SER A 134 7.74 20.18 -6.95
C SER A 134 6.35 19.95 -6.36
N SER A 135 5.86 18.70 -6.36
CA SER A 135 4.62 18.32 -5.67
C SER A 135 4.71 18.50 -4.15
N LEU A 136 5.81 18.04 -3.52
CA LEU A 136 6.01 18.16 -2.07
C LEU A 136 6.11 19.63 -1.63
N LEU A 137 6.76 20.50 -2.43
CA LEU A 137 6.86 21.92 -2.10
C LEU A 137 5.51 22.63 -2.13
N LYS A 138 4.53 22.16 -2.90
CA LYS A 138 3.17 22.73 -2.86
C LYS A 138 2.49 22.50 -1.50
N LEU A 139 2.88 21.45 -0.76
CA LEU A 139 2.39 21.21 0.61
C LEU A 139 2.77 22.33 1.57
N GLN A 140 3.87 23.06 1.30
CA GLN A 140 4.28 24.19 2.14
C GLN A 140 3.18 25.26 2.23
N GLY A 141 2.44 25.49 1.14
CA GLY A 141 1.31 26.42 1.13
C GLY A 141 0.04 25.92 1.83
N LEU A 142 -0.03 24.61 2.11
CA LEU A 142 -1.15 24.00 2.84
C LEU A 142 -0.88 23.93 4.36
N LEU A 143 0.38 24.06 4.79
CA LEU A 143 0.78 24.09 6.20
C LEU A 143 0.50 25.47 6.81
N ASN A 144 -0.76 25.73 7.13
CA ASN A 144 -1.21 26.96 7.79
C ASN A 144 -0.85 26.97 9.29
N GLU A 145 -0.77 28.15 9.90
CA GLU A 145 -0.54 28.30 11.36
C GLU A 145 -1.60 27.57 12.20
N THR A 146 -2.84 27.52 11.71
CA THR A 146 -3.94 26.77 12.35
C THR A 146 -3.73 25.27 12.30
N LEU A 147 -3.12 24.73 11.24
CA LEU A 147 -2.80 23.32 11.15
C LEU A 147 -1.62 22.98 12.09
N LEU A 148 -0.60 23.83 12.13
CA LEU A 148 0.57 23.64 12.98
C LEU A 148 0.23 23.77 14.48
N SER A 149 -0.72 24.62 14.85
CA SER A 149 -1.18 24.71 16.23
C SER A 149 -1.93 23.45 16.70
N GLN A 150 -2.63 22.76 15.78
CA GLN A 150 -3.34 21.51 16.08
C GLN A 150 -2.48 20.26 15.93
N LEU A 151 -1.49 20.28 15.04
CA LEU A 151 -0.56 19.19 14.78
C LEU A 151 0.89 19.68 14.90
N PRO A 152 1.36 19.99 16.11
CA PRO A 152 2.72 20.50 16.33
C PRO A 152 3.81 19.52 15.89
N ILE A 153 3.48 18.23 15.80
CA ILE A 153 4.34 17.18 15.23
C ILE A 153 4.78 17.47 13.78
N LEU A 154 4.05 18.31 13.05
CA LEU A 154 4.36 18.67 11.67
C LEU A 154 5.39 19.81 11.55
N GLU A 155 5.76 20.48 12.65
CA GLU A 155 6.71 21.59 12.60
C GLU A 155 8.09 21.17 12.05
N PRO A 156 8.68 20.03 12.46
CA PRO A 156 9.90 19.51 11.82
C PRO A 156 9.71 19.19 10.34
N PHE A 157 8.51 18.75 9.94
CA PHE A 157 8.19 18.46 8.54
C PHE A 157 8.07 19.73 7.71
N ALA A 158 7.49 20.80 8.25
CA ALA A 158 7.47 22.12 7.63
C ALA A 158 8.90 22.66 7.41
N ARG A 159 9.77 22.52 8.43
CA ARG A 159 11.19 22.88 8.31
C ARG A 159 11.91 22.01 7.28
N TRP A 160 11.63 20.72 7.22
CA TRP A 160 12.17 19.82 6.21
C TRP A 160 11.74 20.21 4.80
N LEU A 161 10.46 20.52 4.56
CA LEU A 161 9.97 21.03 3.28
C LEU A 161 10.65 22.36 2.88
N ALA A 162 10.86 23.26 3.84
CA ALA A 162 11.61 24.49 3.60
C ALA A 162 13.08 24.19 3.23
N SER A 163 13.72 23.24 3.91
CA SER A 163 15.08 22.80 3.56
C SER A 163 15.13 22.14 2.18
N LEU A 164 14.08 21.40 1.81
CA LEU A 164 13.94 20.86 0.48
C LEU A 164 13.96 22.00 -0.52
N SER A 165 13.27 23.13 -0.33
CA SER A 165 13.28 24.23 -1.30
C SER A 165 14.69 24.71 -1.70
N LEU A 166 15.70 24.54 -0.83
CA LEU A 166 17.10 24.87 -1.08
C LEU A 166 17.89 23.74 -1.75
N TYR A 167 17.42 22.50 -1.65
CA TYR A 167 18.04 21.33 -2.25
C TYR A 167 17.86 21.34 -3.79
N VAL A 168 18.92 21.18 -4.56
CA VAL A 168 18.82 20.94 -6.00
C VAL A 168 18.94 19.44 -6.23
N PRO A 169 17.88 18.74 -6.68
CA PRO A 169 17.98 17.31 -6.95
C PRO A 169 18.98 17.13 -8.08
N GLN A 170 20.05 16.37 -7.83
CA GLN A 170 20.97 15.99 -8.88
C GLN A 170 20.22 15.10 -9.87
N GLN A 171 20.37 15.35 -11.17
CA GLN A 171 19.90 14.39 -12.17
C GLN A 171 20.78 13.15 -12.04
N GLU A 172 20.20 12.07 -11.52
CA GLU A 172 20.99 10.86 -11.27
C GLU A 172 20.65 9.73 -12.23
N ARG A 173 21.72 9.00 -12.54
CA ARG A 173 21.78 7.77 -13.32
C ARG A 173 20.71 6.78 -12.83
N PRO A 174 20.26 5.86 -13.69
CA PRO A 174 19.30 4.83 -13.29
C PRO A 174 19.76 4.17 -11.98
N PRO A 175 18.85 4.04 -10.99
CA PRO A 175 19.20 3.53 -9.67
C PRO A 175 19.85 2.15 -9.82
N PRO A 176 20.84 1.80 -8.98
CA PRO A 176 21.40 0.46 -9.00
C PRO A 176 20.27 -0.55 -8.80
N LEU A 177 20.27 -1.61 -9.62
CA LEU A 177 19.37 -2.74 -9.45
C LEU A 177 19.66 -3.39 -8.09
N VAL A 178 18.82 -3.09 -7.10
CA VAL A 178 18.84 -3.77 -5.81
C VAL A 178 18.09 -5.08 -5.97
N MET A 179 18.84 -6.13 -6.29
CA MET A 179 18.35 -7.50 -6.26
C MET A 179 18.57 -8.04 -4.84
N THR A 180 17.48 -8.43 -4.16
CA THR A 180 17.59 -9.28 -2.97
C THR A 180 18.05 -10.66 -3.42
N VAL A 181 19.36 -10.87 -3.46
CA VAL A 181 19.94 -12.21 -3.55
C VAL A 181 19.63 -12.87 -2.22
N ARG A 182 18.78 -13.91 -2.23
CA ARG A 182 18.64 -14.80 -1.09
C ARG A 182 20.04 -15.31 -0.77
N GLN A 183 20.57 -14.98 0.41
CA GLN A 183 21.79 -15.62 0.89
C GLN A 183 21.52 -17.12 0.81
N LEU A 184 22.23 -17.81 -0.09
CA LEU A 184 22.27 -19.26 -0.02
C LEU A 184 22.84 -19.54 1.35
N GLY A 185 22.03 -20.13 2.24
CA GLY A 185 22.48 -20.43 3.59
C GLY A 185 23.84 -21.13 3.52
N ASP A 186 24.74 -20.71 4.40
CA ASP A 186 26.12 -21.20 4.47
C ASP A 186 26.20 -22.74 4.55
N ASP A 187 25.12 -23.36 5.01
CA ASP A 187 25.10 -24.74 5.47
C ASP A 187 25.26 -25.80 4.36
N ASN A 188 25.08 -25.47 3.07
CA ASN A 188 25.24 -26.48 2.00
C ASN A 188 26.00 -26.01 0.76
N VAL A 189 25.62 -24.91 0.11
CA VAL A 189 26.21 -24.59 -1.21
C VAL A 189 27.62 -24.01 -1.10
N ALA A 190 27.84 -23.15 -0.11
CA ALA A 190 29.16 -22.58 0.16
C ALA A 190 30.16 -23.68 0.59
N GLY A 191 29.74 -24.62 1.43
CA GLY A 191 30.56 -25.76 1.86
C GLY A 191 30.88 -26.76 0.74
N THR A 192 29.90 -27.12 -0.11
CA THR A 192 30.12 -28.14 -1.16
C THR A 192 30.94 -27.65 -2.35
N TRP A 193 30.87 -26.35 -2.65
CA TRP A 193 31.52 -25.74 -3.84
C TRP A 193 32.71 -24.84 -3.50
N GLN A 194 33.15 -24.81 -2.24
CA GLN A 194 34.33 -24.06 -1.83
C GLN A 194 35.56 -24.52 -2.63
N GLY A 195 36.13 -23.61 -3.45
CA GLY A 195 37.27 -23.91 -4.31
C GLY A 195 36.94 -24.57 -5.66
N LYS A 196 35.67 -24.87 -5.94
CA LYS A 196 35.19 -25.46 -7.21
C LYS A 196 34.30 -24.51 -8.02
N TRP A 197 34.49 -23.20 -7.84
CA TRP A 197 33.68 -22.18 -8.50
C TRP A 197 33.80 -22.21 -10.03
N GLU A 198 34.96 -22.59 -10.56
CA GLU A 198 35.16 -22.73 -12.01
C GLU A 198 34.36 -23.90 -12.61
N GLU A 199 34.31 -25.04 -11.91
CA GLU A 199 33.50 -26.19 -12.31
C GLU A 199 32.01 -25.84 -12.30
N LEU A 200 31.56 -25.16 -11.24
CA LEU A 200 30.18 -24.68 -11.12
C LEU A 200 29.83 -23.66 -12.20
N SER A 201 30.74 -22.74 -12.50
CA SER A 201 30.58 -21.75 -13.57
C SER A 201 30.43 -22.43 -14.93
N ASN A 202 31.30 -23.39 -15.26
CA ASN A 202 31.24 -24.12 -16.51
C ASN A 202 29.97 -24.98 -16.63
N LEU A 203 29.46 -25.52 -15.52
CA LEU A 203 28.21 -26.25 -15.47
C LEU A 203 26.99 -25.34 -15.75
N LEU A 204 26.98 -24.13 -15.16
CA LEU A 204 25.85 -23.20 -15.23
C LEU A 204 25.89 -22.27 -16.46
N ALA A 205 27.07 -22.01 -17.02
CA ALA A 205 27.27 -21.10 -18.14
C ALA A 205 26.37 -21.40 -19.35
N PRO A 206 26.21 -22.66 -19.81
CA PRO A 206 25.31 -22.98 -20.93
C PRO A 206 23.84 -22.66 -20.63
N ALA A 207 23.40 -22.90 -19.39
CA ALA A 207 22.03 -22.68 -18.97
C ALA A 207 21.70 -21.19 -18.73
N SER A 208 22.67 -20.40 -18.28
CA SER A 208 22.48 -18.98 -17.95
C SER A 208 22.83 -18.02 -19.08
N LEU A 209 23.85 -18.30 -19.90
CA LEU A 209 24.34 -17.36 -20.93
C LEU A 209 23.72 -17.61 -22.31
N THR A 210 23.36 -18.85 -22.63
CA THR A 210 22.74 -19.22 -23.92
C THR A 210 21.55 -20.15 -23.71
N PRO A 211 20.47 -19.67 -23.07
CA PRO A 211 19.34 -20.51 -22.78
C PRO A 211 18.63 -20.91 -24.08
N SER A 212 18.46 -22.23 -24.29
CA SER A 212 17.64 -22.74 -25.39
C SER A 212 16.16 -22.55 -25.08
N ALA A 213 15.30 -22.50 -26.11
CA ALA A 213 13.86 -22.37 -25.90
C ALA A 213 13.29 -23.54 -25.05
N GLU A 214 13.90 -24.72 -25.15
CA GLU A 214 13.55 -25.90 -24.35
C GLU A 214 14.01 -25.75 -22.90
N SER A 215 15.23 -25.26 -22.65
CA SER A 215 15.72 -25.04 -21.28
C SER A 215 14.96 -23.93 -20.57
N LEU A 216 14.48 -22.92 -21.29
CA LEU A 216 13.60 -21.89 -20.72
C LEU A 216 12.23 -22.46 -20.34
N ARG A 217 11.66 -23.36 -21.16
CA ARG A 217 10.39 -24.01 -20.85
C ARG A 217 10.51 -24.94 -19.64
N THR A 218 11.60 -25.70 -19.52
CA THR A 218 11.83 -26.55 -18.35
C THR A 218 12.08 -25.72 -17.10
N LEU A 219 12.89 -24.65 -17.18
CA LEU A 219 13.10 -23.72 -16.07
C LEU A 219 11.79 -23.04 -15.64
N ALA A 220 10.98 -22.56 -16.58
CA ALA A 220 9.68 -21.97 -16.30
C ALA A 220 8.71 -22.98 -15.67
N SER A 221 8.70 -24.23 -16.15
CA SER A 221 7.92 -25.32 -15.56
C SER A 221 8.37 -25.63 -14.14
N ASN A 222 9.69 -25.70 -13.91
CA ASN A 222 10.26 -25.97 -12.59
C ASN A 222 9.96 -24.83 -11.61
N LEU A 223 10.13 -23.57 -12.02
CA LEU A 223 9.72 -22.42 -11.23
C LEU A 223 8.21 -22.48 -10.94
N SER A 224 7.38 -22.68 -11.96
CA SER A 224 5.93 -22.82 -11.77
C SER A 224 5.57 -23.93 -10.79
N SER A 225 6.32 -25.04 -10.79
CA SER A 225 6.10 -26.14 -9.85
C SER A 225 6.56 -25.80 -8.43
N ALA A 226 7.63 -25.03 -8.27
CA ALA A 226 8.11 -24.56 -6.96
C ALA A 226 7.14 -23.53 -6.33
N TRP A 227 6.39 -22.81 -7.15
CA TRP A 227 5.31 -21.91 -6.72
C TRP A 227 3.95 -22.61 -6.61
N ASN A 228 3.90 -23.94 -6.72
CA ASN A 228 2.69 -24.68 -6.40
C ASN A 228 2.38 -24.53 -4.90
N LEU A 229 1.16 -24.12 -4.56
CA LEU A 229 0.69 -23.95 -3.19
C LEU A 229 0.93 -25.21 -2.34
N ASP A 230 0.81 -26.40 -2.95
CA ASP A 230 1.09 -27.67 -2.28
C ASP A 230 2.55 -27.79 -1.83
N ALA A 231 3.50 -27.33 -2.65
CA ALA A 231 4.91 -27.38 -2.35
C ALA A 231 5.30 -26.30 -1.32
N LEU A 232 4.76 -25.09 -1.45
CA LEU A 232 5.02 -24.01 -0.50
C LEU A 232 4.51 -24.32 0.91
N GLU A 233 3.40 -25.03 1.02
CA GLU A 233 2.80 -25.41 2.29
C GLU A 233 3.64 -26.45 3.06
N THR A 234 4.40 -27.31 2.37
CA THR A 234 5.37 -28.22 3.04
C THR A 234 6.58 -27.50 3.64
N LEU A 235 6.84 -26.26 3.21
CA LEU A 235 7.94 -25.44 3.70
C LEU A 235 7.49 -24.53 4.86
N LEU A 236 6.19 -24.49 5.17
CA LEU A 236 5.70 -23.75 6.32
C LEU A 236 6.03 -24.52 7.61
N PRO A 237 6.56 -23.84 8.64
CA PRO A 237 6.95 -24.48 9.89
C PRO A 237 5.75 -24.95 10.74
N GLU A 238 4.53 -24.53 10.40
CA GLU A 238 3.32 -24.83 11.16
C GLU A 238 2.42 -25.81 10.41
N ASP A 239 1.97 -26.86 11.09
CA ASP A 239 1.03 -27.84 10.54
C ASP A 239 -0.37 -27.21 10.33
N PRO A 240 -1.09 -27.59 9.26
CA PRO A 240 -2.39 -27.00 8.94
C PRO A 240 -3.45 -27.28 10.01
N ILE A 241 -4.20 -26.24 10.40
CA ILE A 241 -5.29 -26.31 11.39
C ILE A 241 -6.68 -26.34 10.74
N CYS A 242 -7.61 -27.02 11.40
CA CYS A 242 -8.99 -27.15 10.95
C CYS A 242 -9.73 -25.82 11.09
N ALA A 243 -10.34 -25.33 10.01
CA ALA A 243 -11.09 -24.08 10.02
C ALA A 243 -12.33 -24.08 10.94
N LEU A 244 -12.80 -25.25 11.39
CA LEU A 244 -13.99 -25.37 12.26
C LEU A 244 -13.65 -25.56 13.74
N CYS A 245 -12.59 -26.31 14.05
CA CYS A 245 -12.29 -26.69 15.43
C CYS A 245 -10.88 -26.30 15.90
N GLY A 246 -10.04 -25.74 15.02
CA GLY A 246 -8.67 -25.33 15.35
C GLY A 246 -7.68 -26.48 15.61
N ILE A 247 -8.12 -27.73 15.52
CA ILE A 247 -7.25 -28.91 15.68
C ILE A 247 -6.53 -29.20 14.36
N LEU A 248 -5.35 -29.82 14.43
CA LEU A 248 -4.60 -30.33 13.27
C LEU A 248 -5.51 -31.01 12.24
N ALA A 249 -5.35 -30.63 10.98
CA ALA A 249 -6.18 -31.05 9.89
C ALA A 249 -5.37 -31.77 8.81
N GLY A 250 -5.74 -33.02 8.51
CA GLY A 250 -5.06 -33.82 7.49
C GLY A 250 -5.71 -33.76 6.11
N ARG A 251 -6.82 -33.04 5.92
CA ARG A 251 -7.58 -33.05 4.66
C ARG A 251 -7.94 -31.65 4.21
N ARG A 252 -7.73 -31.40 2.92
CA ARG A 252 -8.03 -30.12 2.29
C ARG A 252 -9.43 -30.10 1.68
N CYS A 253 -10.03 -28.93 1.63
CA CYS A 253 -11.26 -28.67 0.88
C CYS A 253 -11.04 -28.98 -0.61
N SER A 254 -11.77 -29.95 -1.16
CA SER A 254 -11.68 -30.30 -2.58
C SER A 254 -12.18 -29.21 -3.51
N ARG A 255 -12.99 -28.27 -3.01
CA ARG A 255 -13.62 -27.19 -3.79
C ARG A 255 -12.74 -25.95 -3.90
N CYS A 256 -12.25 -25.41 -2.77
CA CYS A 256 -11.48 -24.17 -2.76
C CYS A 256 -9.96 -24.37 -2.58
N LYS A 257 -9.51 -25.55 -2.16
CA LYS A 257 -8.11 -25.88 -1.87
C LYS A 257 -7.35 -24.95 -0.90
N ASN A 258 -8.03 -24.00 -0.26
CA ASN A 258 -7.43 -23.02 0.67
C ASN A 258 -7.76 -23.30 2.14
N GLN A 259 -8.69 -24.21 2.43
CA GLN A 259 -9.14 -24.52 3.79
C GLN A 259 -8.90 -25.98 4.14
N TRP A 260 -8.57 -26.21 5.40
CA TRP A 260 -8.26 -27.52 5.96
C TRP A 260 -9.32 -27.96 6.97
N TYR A 261 -9.57 -29.27 7.00
CA TYR A 261 -10.53 -29.90 7.89
C TYR A 261 -10.00 -31.21 8.46
N CYS A 262 -10.27 -31.46 9.74
CA CYS A 262 -9.95 -32.72 10.40
C CYS A 262 -10.82 -33.89 9.91
N ARG A 263 -12.00 -33.60 9.35
CA ARG A 263 -12.97 -34.60 8.85
C ARG A 263 -13.56 -34.14 7.53
N ARG A 264 -14.12 -35.08 6.76
CA ARG A 264 -14.81 -34.78 5.50
C ARG A 264 -16.10 -34.02 5.83
N TYR A 265 -16.08 -32.71 5.61
CA TYR A 265 -17.27 -31.87 5.76
C TYR A 265 -18.21 -32.18 4.60
N LYS A 266 -19.33 -32.87 4.88
CA LYS A 266 -20.44 -32.97 3.94
C LYS A 266 -21.26 -31.70 4.11
N THR A 267 -21.16 -30.80 3.14
CA THR A 267 -22.21 -29.81 2.88
C THR A 267 -23.47 -30.54 2.44
#